data_AF-A0AA96RGL7-F1
#
_entry.id   AF-A0AA96RGL7-F1
#
_cell.length_a   1.000
_cell.length_b   1.000
_cell.length_c   1.000
_cell.angle_alpha   90.00
_cell.angle_beta   90.00
_cell.angle_gamma   90.00
#
_symmetry.space_group_name_H-M   'P 1'
#
loop_
_entity.id
_entity.type
_entity.pdbx_description
1 polymer ?
#
loop_
_entity_poly.entity_id
_entity_poly.type
_entity_poly.pdbx_seq_one_letter_code
_entity_poly.pdbx_strand_id
1 'polypeptide(L)'
;MSYNSVVIRMELIHAEVNFGEVASAIAKAGGDITSIDVIRSGPDFSVRDITVQVGDSNETEVIQALKELPGTKLINVSDRTFLAHLGGKISIQPTLSIKNRDDLSRVYTPGVARVCTAIHENPRKAFSLTIKRNTVAVISDGTAVLGLGDIGPHAAAPVMEGKAMLFKQLADVDAFPICLDTKDTEEIIRTIQAISPIFGGINLEDISSPRCFEIETRLAETLDIPVFHDDQHGTAVVVIAGLINALKVVGKRMEHIRVVVNGIGAAGVSICKMLLAAGVTRLVPVDREGAIVYGGSYELPMWDWLSKQPQVEAKPCSLKEAIVGADVFIGVSRGGLLQAEDVQKMAPDSIVFAMANPHPEIDPQQALPHVRVFATGRSDYPNQINNVLVFPGIFRGTLDCRARTINEPMKLAAARAIASVVYDNELNEQYIIPSIFNEQVVSKVRHAVIEAAILTGVARRIPPDFR
;
A
#
# COMPACT_ATOMS: atom_id res chain seq x y z
N MET A 1 -4.94 -18.76 6.60
CA MET A 1 -3.70 -19.57 6.51
C MET A 1 -2.95 -19.07 5.29
N SER A 2 -1.66 -18.74 5.43
CA SER A 2 -0.84 -18.39 4.26
C SER A 2 -0.59 -19.66 3.46
N TYR A 3 -0.69 -19.56 2.14
CA TYR A 3 -0.35 -20.66 1.24
C TYR A 3 0.91 -20.28 0.48
N ASN A 4 1.92 -21.14 0.53
CA ASN A 4 3.12 -20.98 -0.29
C ASN A 4 2.94 -21.72 -1.61
N SER A 5 3.52 -21.17 -2.68
CA SER A 5 3.51 -21.79 -4.00
C SER A 5 4.93 -22.17 -4.38
N VAL A 6 5.18 -23.48 -4.42
CA VAL A 6 6.50 -24.05 -4.73
C VAL A 6 6.48 -24.72 -6.10
N VAL A 7 7.57 -24.57 -6.84
CA VAL A 7 7.85 -25.31 -8.08
C VAL A 7 8.79 -26.45 -7.73
N ILE A 8 8.32 -27.67 -7.88
CA ILE A 8 9.07 -28.89 -7.63
C ILE A 8 9.51 -29.46 -8.97
N ARG A 9 10.81 -29.36 -9.27
CA ARG A 9 11.41 -29.96 -10.47
C ARG A 9 11.79 -31.40 -10.18
N MET A 10 11.20 -32.34 -10.90
CA MET A 10 11.45 -33.76 -10.72
C MET A 10 11.66 -34.49 -12.03
N GLU A 11 12.52 -35.50 -12.00
CA GLU A 11 12.64 -36.52 -13.03
C GLU A 11 11.75 -37.71 -12.66
N LEU A 12 10.97 -38.20 -13.63
CA LEU A 12 10.04 -39.32 -13.51
C LEU A 12 10.46 -40.42 -14.49
N ILE A 13 10.80 -41.60 -13.97
CA ILE A 13 11.17 -42.78 -14.74
C ILE A 13 9.89 -43.51 -15.13
N HIS A 14 9.56 -43.53 -16.43
CA HIS A 14 8.27 -43.99 -16.94
C HIS A 14 7.96 -45.47 -16.62
N ALA A 15 8.99 -46.29 -16.44
CA ALA A 15 8.86 -47.71 -16.10
C ALA A 15 8.47 -47.95 -14.63
N GLU A 16 8.72 -46.99 -13.75
CA GLU A 16 8.58 -47.15 -12.30
C GLU A 16 7.45 -46.29 -11.71
N VAL A 17 7.15 -45.14 -12.33
CA VAL A 17 6.14 -44.21 -11.82
C VAL A 17 5.42 -43.50 -12.94
N ASN A 18 4.11 -43.33 -12.78
CA ASN A 18 3.32 -42.44 -13.63
C ASN A 18 2.94 -41.15 -12.90
N PHE A 19 2.56 -40.13 -13.66
CA PHE A 19 2.23 -38.83 -13.09
C PHE A 19 1.02 -38.86 -12.13
N GLY A 20 0.08 -39.78 -12.31
CA GLY A 20 -1.06 -39.94 -11.40
C GLY A 20 -0.64 -40.34 -9.98
N GLU A 21 0.42 -41.14 -9.85
CA GLU A 21 0.99 -41.52 -8.55
C GLU A 21 1.68 -40.33 -7.87
N VAL A 22 2.44 -39.54 -8.63
CA VAL A 22 3.04 -38.29 -8.17
C VAL A 22 1.97 -37.32 -7.69
N ALA A 23 0.90 -37.15 -8.48
CA ALA A 23 -0.21 -36.28 -8.11
C ALA A 23 -0.94 -36.75 -6.84
N SER A 24 -1.13 -38.07 -6.71
CA SER A 24 -1.72 -38.68 -5.52
C SER A 24 -0.85 -38.49 -4.27
N ALA A 25 0.47 -38.61 -4.40
CA ALA A 25 1.41 -38.37 -3.30
C ALA A 25 1.34 -36.91 -2.80
N ILE A 26 1.32 -35.95 -3.74
CA ILE A 26 1.18 -34.51 -3.42
C ILE A 26 -0.15 -34.24 -2.70
N ALA A 27 -1.26 -34.74 -3.25
CA ALA A 27 -2.59 -34.54 -2.65
C ALA A 27 -2.69 -35.15 -1.24
N LYS A 28 -2.14 -36.34 -1.02
CA LYS A 28 -2.12 -37.01 0.30
C LYS A 28 -1.29 -36.26 1.33
N ALA A 29 -0.21 -35.60 0.91
CA ALA A 29 0.61 -34.73 1.76
C ALA A 29 0.02 -33.32 1.92
N GLY A 30 -1.22 -33.10 1.46
CA GLY A 30 -1.94 -31.84 1.65
C GLY A 30 -1.49 -30.70 0.74
N GLY A 31 -0.85 -31.03 -0.40
CA GLY A 31 -0.56 -30.08 -1.47
C GLY A 31 -1.62 -30.09 -2.57
N ASP A 32 -1.87 -28.92 -3.17
CA ASP A 32 -2.77 -28.77 -4.31
C ASP A 32 -1.98 -28.41 -5.57
N ILE A 33 -2.17 -29.17 -6.65
CA ILE A 33 -1.39 -28.98 -7.89
C ILE A 33 -2.07 -27.90 -8.74
N THR A 34 -1.35 -26.84 -9.02
CA THR A 34 -1.86 -25.68 -9.77
C THR A 34 -1.41 -25.67 -11.23
N SER A 35 -0.18 -26.12 -11.54
CA SER A 35 0.31 -26.23 -12.91
C SER A 35 1.38 -27.32 -13.05
N ILE A 36 1.57 -27.81 -14.27
CA ILE A 36 2.60 -28.80 -14.62
C ILE A 36 3.21 -28.41 -15.96
N ASP A 37 4.53 -28.29 -16.00
CA ASP A 37 5.29 -27.95 -17.20
C ASP A 37 6.32 -29.06 -17.49
N VAL A 38 6.32 -29.59 -18.71
CA VAL A 38 7.29 -30.62 -19.12
C VAL A 38 8.55 -29.93 -19.66
N ILE A 39 9.64 -29.99 -18.90
CA ILE A 39 10.92 -29.37 -19.25
C ILE A 39 11.69 -30.23 -20.26
N ARG A 40 11.64 -31.55 -20.07
CA ARG A 40 12.29 -32.52 -20.96
C ARG A 40 11.46 -33.79 -21.03
N SER A 41 11.32 -34.33 -22.23
CA SER A 41 10.68 -35.62 -22.45
C SER A 41 11.62 -36.55 -23.20
N GLY A 42 11.72 -37.79 -22.75
CA GLY A 42 12.44 -38.88 -23.39
C GLY A 42 11.62 -40.17 -23.36
N PRO A 43 12.10 -41.24 -24.00
CA PRO A 43 11.40 -42.53 -24.00
C PRO A 43 11.29 -43.13 -22.58
N ASP A 44 12.37 -43.08 -21.80
CA ASP A 44 12.46 -43.76 -20.50
C ASP A 44 12.15 -42.85 -19.30
N PHE A 45 12.28 -41.53 -19.46
CA PHE A 45 12.05 -40.57 -18.39
C PHE A 45 11.51 -39.23 -18.91
N SER A 46 10.91 -38.45 -18.01
CA SER A 46 10.58 -37.04 -18.23
C SER A 46 11.00 -36.18 -17.05
N VAL A 47 11.40 -34.93 -17.32
CA VAL A 47 11.63 -33.92 -16.29
C VAL A 47 10.47 -32.93 -16.33
N ARG A 48 9.84 -32.73 -15.18
CA ARG A 48 8.66 -31.88 -15.03
C ARG A 48 8.85 -30.88 -13.89
N ASP A 49 8.34 -29.68 -14.11
CA ASP A 49 8.11 -28.70 -13.06
C ASP A 49 6.65 -28.83 -12.63
N ILE A 50 6.44 -29.10 -11.34
CA ILE A 50 5.11 -29.27 -10.75
C ILE A 50 4.91 -28.13 -9.77
N THR A 51 3.97 -27.23 -10.06
CA THR A 51 3.64 -26.13 -9.17
C THR A 51 2.60 -26.58 -8.16
N VAL A 52 2.96 -26.56 -6.88
CA VAL A 52 2.12 -27.00 -5.78
C VAL A 52 1.85 -25.84 -4.84
N GLN A 53 0.58 -25.64 -4.48
CA GLN A 53 0.15 -24.78 -3.40
C GLN A 53 0.09 -25.61 -2.11
N VAL A 54 0.83 -25.19 -1.09
CA VAL A 54 0.96 -25.90 0.19
C VAL A 54 0.73 -24.94 1.35
N GLY A 55 0.10 -25.41 2.43
CA GLY A 55 0.15 -24.68 3.70
C GLY A 55 1.56 -24.68 4.28
N ASP A 56 1.92 -23.67 5.07
CA ASP A 56 3.29 -23.49 5.62
C ASP A 56 3.85 -24.75 6.33
N SER A 57 3.00 -25.59 6.95
CA SER A 57 3.42 -26.83 7.62
C SER A 57 3.65 -28.01 6.67
N ASN A 58 3.10 -27.97 5.46
CA ASN A 58 2.96 -29.15 4.59
C ASN A 58 4.02 -29.20 3.48
N GLU A 59 4.77 -28.12 3.25
CA GLU A 59 5.82 -28.09 2.21
C GLU A 59 6.83 -29.22 2.40
N THR A 60 7.32 -29.39 3.63
CA THR A 60 8.30 -30.45 3.96
C THR A 60 7.72 -31.84 3.74
N GLU A 61 6.45 -32.04 4.08
CA GLU A 61 5.75 -33.33 3.91
C GLU A 61 5.57 -33.67 2.43
N VAL A 62 5.17 -32.70 1.59
CA VAL A 62 5.04 -32.88 0.14
C VAL A 62 6.38 -33.22 -0.49
N ILE A 63 7.46 -32.49 -0.14
CA ILE A 63 8.80 -32.76 -0.66
C ILE A 63 9.28 -34.16 -0.23
N GLN A 64 9.00 -34.57 1.01
CA GLN A 64 9.42 -35.88 1.51
C GLN A 64 8.63 -37.01 0.84
N ALA A 65 7.31 -36.89 0.72
CA ALA A 65 6.46 -37.86 0.03
C ALA A 65 6.90 -38.08 -1.42
N LEU A 66 7.34 -37.00 -2.08
CA LEU A 66 7.88 -37.06 -3.42
C LEU A 66 9.27 -37.70 -3.47
N LYS A 67 10.16 -37.44 -2.51
CA LYS A 67 11.49 -38.10 -2.45
C LYS A 67 11.41 -39.60 -2.19
N GLU A 68 10.40 -40.04 -1.45
CA GLU A 68 10.21 -41.45 -1.09
C GLU A 68 9.49 -42.26 -2.17
N LEU A 69 8.88 -41.59 -3.17
CA LEU A 69 8.16 -42.26 -4.24
C LEU A 69 9.14 -42.94 -5.22
N PRO A 70 9.07 -44.27 -5.41
CA PRO A 70 9.90 -44.98 -6.39
C PRO A 70 9.74 -44.39 -7.80
N GLY A 71 10.77 -44.51 -8.64
CA GLY A 71 10.76 -43.93 -9.99
C GLY A 71 10.86 -42.41 -10.07
N THR A 72 10.96 -41.71 -8.93
CA THR A 72 11.11 -40.25 -8.93
C THR A 72 12.50 -39.82 -8.46
N LYS A 73 12.97 -38.69 -8.98
CA LYS A 73 14.20 -38.04 -8.52
C LYS A 73 13.97 -36.54 -8.43
N LEU A 74 14.03 -36.00 -7.22
CA LEU A 74 13.95 -34.57 -6.99
C LEU A 74 15.22 -33.88 -7.51
N ILE A 75 15.06 -32.91 -8.41
CA ILE A 75 16.16 -32.12 -8.96
C ILE A 75 16.29 -30.80 -8.20
N ASN A 76 15.18 -30.09 -8.02
CA ASN A 76 15.18 -28.78 -7.35
C ASN A 76 13.81 -28.46 -6.77
N VAL A 77 13.77 -27.67 -5.71
CA VAL A 77 12.55 -27.02 -5.20
C VAL A 77 12.79 -25.53 -5.21
N SER A 78 11.82 -24.76 -5.69
CA SER A 78 11.94 -23.31 -5.75
C SER A 78 10.65 -22.64 -5.33
N ASP A 79 10.74 -21.71 -4.40
CA ASP A 79 9.63 -20.84 -4.03
C ASP A 79 9.40 -19.82 -5.17
N ARG A 80 8.18 -19.76 -5.70
CA ARG A 80 7.82 -18.85 -6.81
C ARG A 80 8.02 -17.38 -6.46
N THR A 81 7.79 -17.01 -5.21
CA THR A 81 8.02 -15.67 -4.71
C THR A 81 9.51 -15.36 -4.80
N PHE A 82 10.38 -16.23 -4.32
CA PHE A 82 11.84 -16.01 -4.41
C PHE A 82 12.32 -15.98 -5.87
N LEU A 83 11.80 -16.86 -6.72
CA LEU A 83 12.11 -16.85 -8.16
C LEU A 83 11.75 -15.51 -8.81
N ALA A 84 10.60 -14.92 -8.45
CA ALA A 84 10.18 -13.62 -8.95
C ALA A 84 11.06 -12.44 -8.48
N HIS A 85 11.93 -12.66 -7.48
CA HIS A 85 12.86 -11.65 -6.95
C HIS A 85 14.31 -11.84 -7.43
N LEU A 86 14.60 -12.88 -8.23
CA LEU A 86 15.95 -13.10 -8.76
C LEU A 86 16.34 -11.94 -9.70
N GLY A 87 17.33 -11.15 -9.28
CA GLY A 87 17.80 -9.98 -10.01
C GLY A 87 16.98 -8.71 -9.80
N GLY A 88 16.04 -8.71 -8.83
CA GLY A 88 15.15 -7.60 -8.55
C GLY A 88 13.93 -7.53 -9.47
N LYS A 89 13.00 -6.63 -9.15
CA LYS A 89 11.69 -6.52 -9.85
C LYS A 89 11.62 -5.41 -10.90
N ILE A 90 12.62 -4.54 -10.96
CA ILE A 90 12.65 -3.37 -11.83
C ILE A 90 13.98 -3.25 -12.56
N SER A 91 13.97 -2.56 -13.71
CA SER A 91 15.17 -2.26 -14.49
C SER A 91 15.06 -0.88 -15.14
N ILE A 92 16.20 -0.29 -15.51
CA ILE A 92 16.24 1.00 -16.22
C ILE A 92 16.28 0.74 -17.72
N GLN A 93 15.39 1.40 -18.46
CA GLN A 93 15.38 1.34 -19.92
C GLN A 93 15.56 2.75 -20.52
N PRO A 94 16.49 2.94 -21.48
CA PRO A 94 16.62 4.21 -22.19
C PRO A 94 15.36 4.54 -23.00
N THR A 95 14.96 5.81 -23.01
CA THR A 95 13.85 6.30 -23.84
C THR A 95 14.25 6.56 -25.30
N LEU A 96 15.56 6.59 -25.57
CA LEU A 96 16.14 6.77 -26.90
C LEU A 96 17.23 5.72 -27.13
N SER A 97 17.25 5.16 -28.33
CA SER A 97 18.32 4.24 -28.76
C SER A 97 19.52 5.04 -29.27
N ILE A 98 20.72 4.61 -28.90
CA ILE A 98 21.99 5.19 -29.36
C ILE A 98 22.62 4.20 -30.34
N LYS A 99 22.53 4.47 -31.64
CA LYS A 99 22.99 3.53 -32.69
C LYS A 99 24.23 4.01 -33.41
N ASN A 100 24.50 5.31 -33.36
CA ASN A 100 25.60 5.94 -34.08
C ASN A 100 26.17 7.14 -33.30
N ARG A 101 27.20 7.78 -33.87
CA ARG A 101 27.88 8.94 -33.27
C ARG A 101 26.99 10.18 -33.16
N ASP A 102 26.07 10.39 -34.11
CA ASP A 102 25.14 11.51 -34.07
C ASP A 102 24.20 11.39 -32.87
N ASP A 103 23.59 10.21 -32.68
CA ASP A 103 22.75 9.90 -31.52
C ASP A 103 23.51 10.16 -30.21
N LEU A 104 24.74 9.63 -30.11
CA LEU A 104 25.59 9.81 -28.92
C LEU A 104 25.88 11.28 -28.65
N SER A 105 26.19 12.07 -29.70
CA SER A 105 26.50 13.49 -29.58
C SER A 105 25.34 14.33 -29.08
N ARG A 106 24.10 13.86 -29.28
CA ARG A 106 22.87 14.54 -28.87
C ARG A 106 22.49 14.25 -27.42
N VAL A 107 22.66 13.01 -26.96
CA VAL A 107 22.31 12.59 -25.59
C VAL A 107 23.46 12.75 -24.61
N TYR A 108 24.69 12.86 -25.11
CA TYR A 108 25.91 13.05 -24.33
C TYR A 108 26.76 14.18 -24.90
N THR A 109 28.08 14.11 -24.76
CA THR A 109 28.98 15.15 -25.23
C THR A 109 29.06 15.20 -26.77
N PRO A 110 29.10 16.41 -27.36
CA PRO A 110 29.05 17.72 -26.71
C PRO A 110 27.62 18.29 -26.50
N GLY A 111 26.58 17.70 -27.11
CA GLY A 111 25.24 18.28 -27.17
C GLY A 111 24.55 18.49 -25.82
N VAL A 112 24.76 17.58 -24.86
CA VAL A 112 24.19 17.65 -23.51
C VAL A 112 24.58 18.94 -22.77
N ALA A 113 25.74 19.54 -23.08
CA ALA A 113 26.18 20.79 -22.46
C ALA A 113 25.16 21.92 -22.64
N ARG A 114 24.51 22.00 -23.81
CA ARG A 114 23.47 23.01 -24.09
C ARG A 114 22.24 22.83 -23.20
N VAL A 115 21.87 21.59 -22.89
CA VAL A 115 20.77 21.25 -21.98
C VAL A 115 21.15 21.66 -20.55
N CYS A 116 22.37 21.35 -20.11
CA CYS A 116 22.89 21.75 -18.81
C CYS A 116 22.89 23.28 -18.65
N THR A 117 23.41 24.03 -19.63
CA THR A 117 23.38 25.50 -19.63
C THR A 117 21.96 26.04 -19.55
N ALA A 118 21.03 25.49 -20.33
CA ALA A 118 19.63 25.93 -20.30
C ALA A 118 18.97 25.73 -18.93
N ILE A 119 19.29 24.64 -18.21
CA ILE A 119 18.81 24.37 -16.85
C ILE A 119 19.52 25.27 -15.83
N HIS A 120 20.82 25.53 -16.00
CA HIS A 120 21.55 26.45 -15.14
C HIS A 120 20.95 27.87 -15.18
N GLU A 121 20.59 28.36 -16.38
CA GLU A 121 19.90 29.65 -16.56
C GLU A 121 18.47 29.66 -16.00
N ASN A 122 17.78 28.51 -16.03
CA ASN A 122 16.42 28.38 -15.52
C ASN A 122 16.18 26.96 -14.95
N PRO A 123 16.33 26.78 -13.62
CA PRO A 123 16.18 25.47 -12.97
C PRO A 123 14.83 24.79 -13.23
N ARG A 124 13.76 25.53 -13.52
CA ARG A 124 12.44 24.95 -13.83
C ARG A 124 12.44 24.13 -15.12
N LYS A 125 13.40 24.35 -16.03
CA LYS A 125 13.54 23.53 -17.24
C LYS A 125 13.91 22.07 -16.93
N ALA A 126 14.38 21.75 -15.71
CA ALA A 126 14.60 20.37 -15.29
C ALA A 126 13.33 19.51 -15.46
N PHE A 127 12.14 20.03 -15.11
CA PHE A 127 10.86 19.33 -15.32
C PHE A 127 10.49 19.08 -16.80
N SER A 128 11.18 19.71 -17.75
CA SER A 128 10.90 19.54 -19.18
C SER A 128 12.04 18.82 -19.91
N LEU A 129 13.26 18.88 -19.38
CA LEU A 129 14.48 18.41 -20.05
C LEU A 129 15.14 17.21 -19.33
N THR A 130 14.62 16.77 -18.19
CA THR A 130 15.14 15.61 -17.45
C THR A 130 14.01 14.71 -16.95
N ILE A 131 14.40 13.57 -16.38
CA ILE A 131 13.50 12.60 -15.77
C ILE A 131 12.67 13.18 -14.60
N LYS A 132 13.07 14.33 -14.02
CA LYS A 132 12.34 15.04 -12.96
C LYS A 132 10.85 15.23 -13.27
N ARG A 133 10.50 15.31 -14.55
CA ARG A 133 9.11 15.36 -15.02
C ARG A 133 8.22 14.25 -14.46
N ASN A 134 8.75 13.04 -14.33
CA ASN A 134 7.98 11.82 -14.13
C ASN A 134 8.53 10.89 -13.04
N THR A 135 9.63 11.27 -12.38
CA THR A 135 10.31 10.40 -11.43
C THR A 135 9.93 10.66 -9.98
N VAL A 136 9.64 9.62 -9.21
CA VAL A 136 9.36 9.68 -7.76
C VAL A 136 10.41 8.87 -7.00
N ALA A 137 10.91 9.39 -5.88
CA ALA A 137 11.73 8.59 -4.98
C ALA A 137 10.82 7.87 -3.98
N VAL A 138 10.93 6.54 -3.88
CA VAL A 138 10.26 5.73 -2.85
C VAL A 138 11.29 5.49 -1.75
N ILE A 139 11.16 6.22 -0.64
CA ILE A 139 12.19 6.32 0.40
C ILE A 139 11.73 5.66 1.69
N SER A 140 12.57 4.78 2.22
CA SER A 140 12.36 4.11 3.51
C SER A 140 13.67 4.00 4.29
N ASP A 141 13.60 3.88 5.61
CA ASP A 141 14.72 3.43 6.45
C ASP A 141 14.56 1.98 6.93
N GLY A 142 13.48 1.31 6.53
CA GLY A 142 13.17 -0.08 6.87
C GLY A 142 12.78 -0.31 8.33
N THR A 143 12.34 0.74 9.04
CA THR A 143 12.01 0.66 10.47
C THR A 143 10.57 0.24 10.78
N ALA A 144 9.68 0.21 9.79
CA ALA A 144 8.29 -0.18 9.96
C ALA A 144 7.76 -0.99 8.76
N VAL A 145 8.54 -1.95 8.25
CA VAL A 145 8.19 -2.68 7.03
C VAL A 145 7.01 -3.62 7.27
N LEU A 146 5.87 -3.32 6.65
CA LEU A 146 4.65 -4.13 6.76
C LEU A 146 4.28 -4.40 8.24
N GLY A 147 4.03 -5.67 8.61
CA GLY A 147 3.87 -6.12 9.99
C GLY A 147 5.16 -6.67 10.62
N LEU A 148 6.31 -6.55 9.94
CA LEU A 148 7.59 -7.12 10.37
C LEU A 148 8.38 -6.17 11.29
N GLY A 149 8.04 -4.88 11.27
CA GLY A 149 8.69 -3.87 12.09
C GLY A 149 10.06 -3.46 11.53
N ASP A 150 11.01 -3.26 12.44
CA ASP A 150 12.36 -2.78 12.10
C ASP A 150 13.26 -3.93 11.66
N ILE A 151 13.33 -4.12 10.34
CA ILE A 151 14.12 -5.18 9.69
C ILE A 151 15.30 -4.61 8.88
N GLY A 152 15.46 -3.28 8.91
CA GLY A 152 16.55 -2.57 8.26
C GLY A 152 16.37 -2.36 6.75
N PRO A 153 17.22 -1.51 6.15
CA PRO A 153 17.05 -1.02 4.78
C PRO A 153 17.17 -2.11 3.72
N HIS A 154 18.06 -3.10 3.93
CA HIS A 154 18.24 -4.19 2.96
C HIS A 154 17.01 -5.09 2.85
N ALA A 155 16.39 -5.43 3.97
CA ALA A 155 15.18 -6.26 3.99
C ALA A 155 13.93 -5.48 3.53
N ALA A 156 13.95 -4.14 3.61
CA ALA A 156 12.91 -3.28 3.07
C ALA A 156 12.95 -3.16 1.53
N ALA A 157 14.13 -3.34 0.92
CA ALA A 157 14.34 -3.10 -0.52
C ALA A 157 13.35 -3.83 -1.45
N PRO A 158 13.01 -5.13 -1.22
CA PRO A 158 11.97 -5.79 -2.01
C PRO A 158 10.62 -5.07 -1.94
N VAL A 159 10.19 -4.57 -0.79
CA VAL A 159 8.91 -3.84 -0.68
C VAL A 159 8.97 -2.55 -1.48
N MET A 160 10.07 -1.80 -1.37
CA MET A 160 10.28 -0.55 -2.12
C MET A 160 10.33 -0.77 -3.63
N GLU A 161 11.00 -1.82 -4.11
CA GLU A 161 10.97 -2.22 -5.52
C GLU A 161 9.56 -2.56 -5.99
N GLY A 162 8.79 -3.26 -5.16
CA GLY A 162 7.39 -3.59 -5.44
C GLY A 162 6.54 -2.34 -5.62
N LYS A 163 6.70 -1.35 -4.74
CA LYS A 163 6.02 -0.05 -4.89
C LYS A 163 6.45 0.68 -6.15
N ALA A 164 7.74 0.69 -6.46
CA ALA A 164 8.23 1.31 -7.68
C ALA A 164 7.66 0.66 -8.95
N MET A 165 7.56 -0.67 -8.96
CA MET A 165 6.90 -1.43 -10.03
C MET A 165 5.42 -1.04 -10.17
N LEU A 166 4.68 -0.90 -9.06
CA LEU A 166 3.27 -0.52 -9.07
C LEU A 166 3.04 0.92 -9.55
N PHE A 167 3.90 1.87 -9.16
CA PHE A 167 3.91 3.23 -9.71
C PHE A 167 4.01 3.21 -11.25
N LYS A 168 4.93 2.39 -11.78
CA LYS A 168 5.15 2.29 -13.22
C LYS A 168 3.98 1.61 -13.92
N GLN A 169 3.53 0.46 -13.41
CA GLN A 169 2.49 -0.34 -14.05
C GLN A 169 1.12 0.33 -14.04
N LEU A 170 0.75 0.99 -12.93
CA LEU A 170 -0.60 1.52 -12.76
C LEU A 170 -0.73 2.98 -13.23
N ALA A 171 0.34 3.77 -13.15
CA ALA A 171 0.27 5.22 -13.41
C ALA A 171 1.35 5.74 -14.37
N ASP A 172 2.18 4.86 -14.95
CA ASP A 172 3.33 5.24 -15.76
C ASP A 172 4.23 6.29 -15.06
N VAL A 173 4.43 6.11 -13.75
CA VAL A 173 5.34 6.94 -12.94
C VAL A 173 6.65 6.20 -12.77
N ASP A 174 7.77 6.86 -13.09
CA ASP A 174 9.09 6.26 -12.97
C ASP A 174 9.58 6.35 -11.52
N ALA A 175 9.26 5.35 -10.70
CA ALA A 175 9.66 5.34 -9.30
C ALA A 175 11.03 4.68 -9.09
N PHE A 176 11.81 5.20 -8.15
CA PHE A 176 13.12 4.65 -7.79
C PHE A 176 13.18 4.36 -6.28
N PRO A 177 13.45 3.10 -5.87
CA PRO A 177 13.54 2.72 -4.46
C PRO A 177 14.86 3.20 -3.85
N ILE A 178 14.79 3.82 -2.65
CA ILE A 178 15.94 4.31 -1.90
C ILE A 178 15.77 3.92 -0.43
N CYS A 179 16.47 2.88 0.00
CA CYS A 179 16.53 2.49 1.40
C CYS A 179 17.74 3.14 2.08
N LEU A 180 17.50 3.96 3.10
CA LEU A 180 18.54 4.68 3.85
C LEU A 180 19.01 3.86 5.04
N ASP A 181 20.32 3.65 5.16
CA ASP A 181 20.93 2.97 6.32
C ASP A 181 21.24 3.94 7.46
N THR A 182 20.21 4.66 7.90
CA THR A 182 20.26 5.53 9.07
C THR A 182 18.88 5.64 9.70
N LYS A 183 18.85 5.82 11.02
CA LYS A 183 17.63 6.05 11.80
C LYS A 183 17.61 7.45 12.41
N ASP A 184 18.63 8.27 12.16
CA ASP A 184 18.68 9.65 12.62
C ASP A 184 17.73 10.52 11.78
N THR A 185 16.73 11.11 12.43
CA THR A 185 15.70 11.94 11.79
C THR A 185 16.32 13.06 10.94
N GLU A 186 17.34 13.75 11.49
CA GLU A 186 17.97 14.89 10.82
C GLU A 186 18.86 14.46 9.65
N GLU A 187 19.55 13.32 9.75
CA GLU A 187 20.30 12.73 8.64
C GLU A 187 19.38 12.29 7.51
N ILE A 188 18.23 11.68 7.82
CA ILE A 188 17.22 11.32 6.82
C ILE A 188 16.73 12.58 6.09
N ILE A 189 16.31 13.62 6.84
CA ILE A 189 15.82 14.88 6.25
C ILE A 189 16.89 15.50 5.34
N ARG A 190 18.13 15.66 5.83
CA ARG A 190 19.24 16.24 5.05
C ARG A 190 19.54 15.43 3.79
N THR A 191 19.53 14.11 3.89
CA THR A 191 19.81 13.21 2.76
C THR A 191 18.73 13.35 1.69
N ILE A 192 17.45 13.32 2.08
CA ILE A 192 16.33 13.47 1.15
C ILE A 192 16.37 14.84 0.47
N GLN A 193 16.68 15.91 1.22
CA GLN A 193 16.86 17.25 0.66
C GLN A 193 17.97 17.29 -0.39
N ALA A 194 19.13 16.68 -0.11
CA ALA A 194 20.27 16.67 -1.01
C ALA A 194 19.99 15.93 -2.32
N ILE A 195 19.22 14.83 -2.29
CA ILE A 195 18.92 14.02 -3.48
C ILE A 195 17.65 14.49 -4.24
N SER A 196 16.83 15.34 -3.64
CA SER A 196 15.56 15.84 -4.21
C SER A 196 15.64 16.52 -5.60
N PRO A 197 16.76 17.15 -6.06
CA PRO A 197 16.77 17.91 -7.31
C PRO A 197 16.34 17.11 -8.55
N ILE A 198 16.60 15.80 -8.60
CA ILE A 198 16.25 14.96 -9.76
C ILE A 198 14.81 14.41 -9.74
N PHE A 199 14.12 14.47 -8.60
CA PHE A 199 12.79 13.89 -8.42
C PHE A 199 11.66 14.90 -8.60
N GLY A 200 10.53 14.47 -9.16
CA GLY A 200 9.30 15.24 -9.25
C GLY A 200 8.42 15.15 -8.01
N GLY A 201 8.67 14.18 -7.12
CA GLY A 201 8.01 14.00 -5.83
C GLY A 201 8.73 12.96 -4.96
N ILE A 202 8.41 12.93 -3.67
CA ILE A 202 8.95 12.01 -2.67
C ILE A 202 7.79 11.21 -2.06
N ASN A 203 7.89 9.89 -2.12
CA ASN A 203 7.00 8.96 -1.43
C ASN A 203 7.75 8.34 -0.24
N LEU A 204 7.40 8.73 0.98
CA LEU A 204 7.93 8.15 2.21
C LEU A 204 7.18 6.86 2.55
N GLU A 205 7.91 5.85 3.01
CA GLU A 205 7.37 4.52 3.21
C GLU A 205 8.03 3.77 4.36
N ASP A 206 7.26 3.01 5.13
CA ASP A 206 7.75 2.07 6.15
C ASP A 206 8.73 2.73 7.15
N ILE A 207 8.50 3.99 7.51
CA ILE A 207 9.26 4.73 8.54
C ILE A 207 8.46 4.75 9.84
N SER A 208 9.10 4.36 10.94
CA SER A 208 8.42 4.23 12.24
C SER A 208 7.92 5.55 12.82
N SER A 209 6.75 5.47 13.47
CA SER A 209 6.22 6.53 14.35
C SER A 209 7.02 6.60 15.66
N PRO A 210 7.28 7.80 16.21
CA PRO A 210 6.77 9.12 15.78
C PRO A 210 7.67 9.86 14.77
N ARG A 211 8.86 9.36 14.42
CA ARG A 211 9.83 10.06 13.57
C ARG A 211 9.28 10.40 12.19
N CYS A 212 8.47 9.51 11.61
CA CYS A 212 7.83 9.73 10.30
C CYS A 212 7.09 11.07 10.20
N PHE A 213 6.45 11.54 11.29
CA PHE A 213 5.71 12.80 11.30
C PHE A 213 6.63 14.01 11.15
N GLU A 214 7.74 14.04 11.90
CA GLU A 214 8.71 15.13 11.83
C GLU A 214 9.41 15.15 10.47
N ILE A 215 9.84 13.98 9.99
CA ILE A 215 10.48 13.81 8.68
C ILE A 215 9.56 14.34 7.58
N GLU A 216 8.30 13.88 7.54
CA GLU A 216 7.34 14.32 6.54
C GLU A 216 7.08 15.82 6.62
N THR A 217 6.80 16.35 7.81
CA THR A 217 6.46 17.78 8.00
C THR A 217 7.60 18.68 7.55
N ARG A 218 8.83 18.40 8.01
CA ARG A 218 10.02 19.20 7.66
C ARG A 218 10.33 19.10 6.17
N LEU A 219 10.16 17.94 5.54
CA LEU A 219 10.37 17.79 4.10
C LEU A 219 9.30 18.51 3.29
N ALA A 220 8.03 18.41 3.67
CA ALA A 220 6.92 19.10 3.01
C ALA A 220 7.04 20.62 3.09
N GLU A 221 7.62 21.16 4.17
CA GLU A 221 7.88 22.59 4.34
C GLU A 221 9.10 23.09 3.56
N THR A 222 10.14 22.26 3.41
CA THR A 222 11.44 22.69 2.87
C THR A 222 11.62 22.37 1.38
N LEU A 223 10.92 21.37 0.84
CA LEU A 223 11.04 20.96 -0.56
C LEU A 223 10.05 21.70 -1.47
N ASP A 224 10.47 22.03 -2.70
CA ASP A 224 9.59 22.57 -3.76
C ASP A 224 8.96 21.47 -4.63
N ILE A 225 8.80 20.26 -4.07
CA ILE A 225 8.17 19.09 -4.68
C ILE A 225 7.27 18.39 -3.65
N PRO A 226 6.18 17.72 -4.08
CA PRO A 226 5.28 17.07 -3.17
C PRO A 226 5.96 15.94 -2.40
N VAL A 227 5.70 15.88 -1.09
CA VAL A 227 6.07 14.80 -0.18
C VAL A 227 4.80 14.11 0.28
N PHE A 228 4.78 12.79 0.30
CA PHE A 228 3.63 11.99 0.69
C PHE A 228 4.10 10.77 1.46
N HIS A 229 3.63 10.56 2.68
CA HIS A 229 3.83 9.30 3.38
C HIS A 229 2.65 8.35 3.14
N ASP A 230 2.88 7.25 2.45
CA ASP A 230 1.78 6.36 2.02
C ASP A 230 1.11 5.64 3.19
N ASP A 231 1.88 5.13 4.16
CA ASP A 231 1.30 4.50 5.36
C ASP A 231 0.42 5.43 6.20
N GLN A 232 0.68 6.74 6.15
CA GLN A 232 -0.16 7.75 6.79
C GLN A 232 -1.33 8.14 5.91
N HIS A 233 -1.02 8.81 4.80
CA HIS A 233 -2.00 9.51 3.99
C HIS A 233 -2.69 8.57 3.00
N GLY A 234 -1.95 7.62 2.42
CA GLY A 234 -2.51 6.57 1.57
C GLY A 234 -3.59 5.80 2.30
N THR A 235 -3.26 5.28 3.48
CA THR A 235 -4.19 4.55 4.36
C THR A 235 -5.43 5.40 4.69
N ALA A 236 -5.24 6.66 5.09
CA ALA A 236 -6.36 7.53 5.44
C ALA A 236 -7.28 7.81 4.23
N VAL A 237 -6.72 8.04 3.04
CA VAL A 237 -7.50 8.29 1.83
C VAL A 237 -8.36 7.07 1.46
N VAL A 238 -7.78 5.87 1.46
CA VAL A 238 -8.54 4.65 1.11
C VAL A 238 -9.59 4.29 2.17
N VAL A 239 -9.30 4.54 3.45
CA VAL A 239 -10.28 4.39 4.55
C VAL A 239 -11.47 5.32 4.36
N ILE A 240 -11.24 6.60 4.06
CA ILE A 240 -12.34 7.54 3.80
C ILE A 240 -13.12 7.13 2.55
N ALA A 241 -12.45 6.66 1.49
CA ALA A 241 -13.13 6.19 0.29
C ALA A 241 -14.09 5.02 0.59
N GLY A 242 -13.60 4.00 1.31
CA GLY A 242 -14.42 2.87 1.75
C GLY A 242 -15.56 3.32 2.67
N LEU A 243 -15.29 4.22 3.62
CA LEU A 243 -16.29 4.71 4.56
C LEU A 243 -17.41 5.48 3.86
N ILE A 244 -17.11 6.32 2.87
CA ILE A 244 -18.13 7.04 2.08
C ILE A 244 -19.15 6.06 1.50
N ASN A 245 -18.67 4.97 0.90
CA ASN A 245 -19.53 3.96 0.28
C ASN A 245 -20.21 3.06 1.32
N ALA A 246 -19.53 2.69 2.40
CA ALA A 246 -20.13 1.95 3.51
C ALA A 246 -21.31 2.70 4.12
N LEU A 247 -21.18 4.02 4.31
CA LEU A 247 -22.25 4.88 4.84
C LEU A 247 -23.47 4.95 3.93
N LYS A 248 -23.28 4.95 2.61
CA LYS A 248 -24.40 4.84 1.65
C LYS A 248 -25.13 3.50 1.80
N VAL A 249 -24.39 2.39 1.94
CA VAL A 249 -24.97 1.04 2.12
C VAL A 249 -25.85 0.98 3.37
N VAL A 250 -25.41 1.58 4.48
CA VAL A 250 -26.16 1.57 5.75
C VAL A 250 -27.11 2.76 5.93
N GLY A 251 -27.18 3.67 4.96
CA GLY A 251 -28.05 4.85 5.01
C GLY A 251 -27.71 5.87 6.11
N LYS A 252 -26.44 5.97 6.52
CA LYS A 252 -25.98 6.91 7.57
C LYS A 252 -25.25 8.12 6.97
N ARG A 253 -25.20 9.23 7.72
CA ARG A 253 -24.50 10.46 7.32
C ARG A 253 -23.21 10.65 8.12
N MET A 254 -22.16 11.14 7.46
CA MET A 254 -20.82 11.33 8.07
C MET A 254 -20.85 12.18 9.35
N GLU A 255 -21.67 13.24 9.39
CA GLU A 255 -21.75 14.10 10.58
C GLU A 255 -22.56 13.52 11.75
N HIS A 256 -23.24 12.39 11.58
CA HIS A 256 -24.12 11.78 12.59
C HIS A 256 -23.56 10.50 13.21
N ILE A 257 -22.49 9.94 12.64
CA ILE A 257 -21.89 8.71 13.14
C ILE A 257 -20.95 8.97 14.32
N ARG A 258 -20.85 7.98 15.19
CA ARG A 258 -19.79 7.88 16.19
C ARG A 258 -18.71 6.91 15.72
N VAL A 259 -17.48 7.41 15.60
CA VAL A 259 -16.34 6.66 15.04
C VAL A 259 -15.31 6.36 16.12
N VAL A 260 -14.99 5.08 16.30
CA VAL A 260 -13.84 4.65 17.12
C VAL A 260 -12.69 4.32 16.20
N VAL A 261 -11.54 4.96 16.43
CA VAL A 261 -10.28 4.66 15.72
C VAL A 261 -9.31 4.06 16.74
N ASN A 262 -8.81 2.86 16.48
CA ASN A 262 -7.91 2.14 17.38
C ASN A 262 -6.52 1.97 16.77
N GLY A 263 -5.50 2.43 17.51
CA GLY A 263 -4.11 2.54 17.08
C GLY A 263 -3.79 3.93 16.55
N ILE A 264 -3.27 4.81 17.39
CA ILE A 264 -3.02 6.24 17.11
C ILE A 264 -1.52 6.44 16.82
N GLY A 265 -1.00 5.60 15.94
CA GLY A 265 0.30 5.78 15.27
C GLY A 265 0.17 6.60 13.98
N ALA A 266 1.11 6.38 13.04
CA ALA A 266 1.17 7.03 11.72
C ALA A 266 -0.19 7.01 10.98
N ALA A 267 -0.73 5.82 10.70
CA ALA A 267 -2.00 5.65 10.00
C ALA A 267 -3.20 6.23 10.79
N GLY A 268 -3.33 5.89 12.08
CA GLY A 268 -4.50 6.26 12.88
C GLY A 268 -4.67 7.76 13.07
N VAL A 269 -3.57 8.48 13.33
CA VAL A 269 -3.60 9.95 13.42
C VAL A 269 -4.05 10.58 12.09
N SER A 270 -3.53 10.09 10.97
CA SER A 270 -3.89 10.56 9.63
C SER A 270 -5.36 10.26 9.30
N ILE A 271 -5.86 9.07 9.68
CA ILE A 271 -7.28 8.69 9.58
C ILE A 271 -8.14 9.66 10.39
N CYS A 272 -7.79 9.91 11.66
CA CYS A 272 -8.51 10.87 12.51
C CYS A 272 -8.58 12.27 11.88
N LYS A 273 -7.45 12.80 11.39
CA LYS A 273 -7.42 14.09 10.67
C LYS A 273 -8.37 14.11 9.48
N MET A 274 -8.34 13.06 8.66
CA MET A 274 -9.18 12.94 7.47
C MET A 274 -10.66 12.75 7.79
N LEU A 275 -11.01 12.02 8.87
CA LEU A 275 -12.39 11.89 9.36
C LEU A 275 -12.95 13.25 9.80
N LEU A 276 -12.17 14.03 10.56
CA LEU A 276 -12.56 15.38 10.98
C LEU A 276 -12.75 16.29 9.77
N ALA A 277 -11.83 16.25 8.80
CA ALA A 277 -11.94 17.01 7.55
C ALA A 277 -13.13 16.56 6.68
N ALA A 278 -13.52 15.29 6.76
CA ALA A 278 -14.70 14.74 6.08
C ALA A 278 -16.02 15.09 6.78
N GLY A 279 -15.99 15.62 8.01
CA GLY A 279 -17.17 16.10 8.74
C GLY A 279 -17.62 15.22 9.92
N VAL A 280 -16.82 14.25 10.36
CA VAL A 280 -17.14 13.47 11.58
C VAL A 280 -17.17 14.41 12.79
N THR A 281 -18.25 14.32 13.58
CA THR A 281 -18.48 15.18 14.75
C THR A 281 -18.25 14.47 16.08
N ARG A 282 -18.18 13.13 16.09
CA ARG A 282 -17.99 12.30 17.28
C ARG A 282 -16.89 11.27 17.05
N LEU A 283 -15.70 11.57 17.53
CA LEU A 283 -14.49 10.77 17.35
C LEU A 283 -14.01 10.23 18.70
N VAL A 284 -13.60 8.97 18.71
CA VAL A 284 -12.98 8.32 19.88
C VAL A 284 -11.68 7.67 19.45
N PRO A 285 -10.54 8.41 19.50
CA PRO A 285 -9.23 7.85 19.26
C PRO A 285 -8.81 7.00 20.47
N VAL A 286 -8.41 5.76 20.26
CA VAL A 286 -8.01 4.82 21.31
C VAL A 286 -6.63 4.24 20.99
N ASP A 287 -5.73 4.26 21.97
CA ASP A 287 -4.45 3.56 21.90
C ASP A 287 -4.28 2.62 23.11
N ARG A 288 -3.07 2.07 23.30
CA ARG A 288 -2.70 1.11 24.34
C ARG A 288 -3.01 1.60 25.76
N GLU A 289 -2.97 2.91 25.98
CA GLU A 289 -3.24 3.55 27.28
C GLU A 289 -4.74 3.87 27.48
N GLY A 290 -5.58 3.58 26.49
CA GLY A 290 -7.00 3.93 26.48
C GLY A 290 -7.31 5.08 25.52
N ALA A 291 -8.49 5.66 25.67
CA ALA A 291 -8.94 6.77 24.82
C ALA A 291 -8.09 8.03 25.03
N ILE A 292 -7.70 8.67 23.93
CA ILE A 292 -7.28 10.06 23.92
C ILE A 292 -8.52 10.93 24.07
N VAL A 293 -8.57 11.76 25.12
CA VAL A 293 -9.78 12.51 25.50
C VAL A 293 -9.62 14.00 25.23
N TYR A 294 -10.75 14.65 24.92
CA TYR A 294 -10.78 16.10 24.78
C TYR A 294 -10.42 16.81 26.09
N GLY A 295 -9.53 17.80 26.01
CA GLY A 295 -8.98 18.52 27.16
C GLY A 295 -7.87 17.78 27.92
N GLY A 296 -7.47 16.58 27.47
CA GLY A 296 -6.31 15.87 28.00
C GLY A 296 -4.97 16.47 27.54
N SER A 297 -3.89 16.09 28.22
CA SER A 297 -2.51 16.50 27.92
C SER A 297 -1.66 15.27 27.67
N TYR A 298 -0.94 15.25 26.54
CA TYR A 298 -0.17 14.08 26.09
C TYR A 298 1.23 14.51 25.64
N GLU A 299 2.24 13.68 25.89
CA GLU A 299 3.63 13.98 25.49
C GLU A 299 3.82 13.95 23.97
N LEU A 300 3.13 13.02 23.29
CA LEU A 300 3.17 12.90 21.84
C LEU A 300 2.40 14.08 21.20
N PRO A 301 3.06 14.93 20.38
CA PRO A 301 2.43 16.12 19.79
C PRO A 301 1.15 15.80 19.00
N MET A 302 1.09 14.64 18.36
CA MET A 302 -0.07 14.21 17.60
C MET A 302 -1.27 13.83 18.48
N TRP A 303 -1.02 13.25 19.65
CA TRP A 303 -2.08 12.92 20.61
C TRP A 303 -2.58 14.18 21.31
N ASP A 304 -1.68 15.09 21.64
CA ASP A 304 -2.01 16.41 22.18
C ASP A 304 -2.78 17.27 21.15
N TRP A 305 -2.46 17.14 19.86
CA TRP A 305 -3.29 17.75 18.81
C TRP A 305 -4.71 17.16 18.79
N LEU A 306 -4.86 15.84 18.93
CA LEU A 306 -6.17 15.18 18.98
C LEU A 306 -6.98 15.60 20.21
N SER A 307 -6.36 15.69 21.39
CA SER A 307 -7.03 16.10 22.62
C SER A 307 -7.57 17.54 22.58
N LYS A 308 -7.12 18.35 21.63
CA LYS A 308 -7.59 19.72 21.39
C LYS A 308 -8.74 19.82 20.40
N GLN A 309 -9.13 18.72 19.75
CA GLN A 309 -10.22 18.73 18.76
C GLN A 309 -11.58 18.59 19.47
N PRO A 310 -12.53 19.53 19.28
CA PRO A 310 -13.81 19.51 20.00
C PRO A 310 -14.71 18.32 19.64
N GLN A 311 -14.45 17.64 18.52
CA GLN A 311 -15.16 16.43 18.09
C GLN A 311 -14.69 15.18 18.85
N VAL A 312 -13.56 15.23 19.56
CA VAL A 312 -13.07 14.11 20.37
C VAL A 312 -13.88 14.01 21.67
N GLU A 313 -14.29 12.81 22.04
CA GLU A 313 -15.05 12.62 23.27
C GLU A 313 -14.19 12.89 24.53
N ALA A 314 -14.77 13.55 25.53
CA ALA A 314 -14.06 13.91 26.77
C ALA A 314 -14.00 12.78 27.81
N LYS A 315 -14.70 11.66 27.57
CA LYS A 315 -14.82 10.57 28.54
C LYS A 315 -13.68 9.55 28.36
N PRO A 316 -12.84 9.31 29.38
CA PRO A 316 -11.86 8.24 29.31
C PRO A 316 -12.56 6.88 29.27
N CYS A 317 -12.05 5.98 28.45
CA CYS A 317 -12.56 4.62 28.32
C CYS A 317 -11.50 3.69 27.74
N SER A 318 -11.65 2.40 28.03
CA SER A 318 -10.95 1.33 27.33
C SER A 318 -11.55 1.11 25.93
N LEU A 319 -10.83 0.38 25.07
CA LEU A 319 -11.33 0.01 23.75
C LEU A 319 -12.70 -0.70 23.80
N LYS A 320 -12.87 -1.63 24.74
CA LYS A 320 -14.11 -2.41 24.89
C LYS A 320 -15.30 -1.57 25.36
N GLU A 321 -15.05 -0.52 26.12
CA GLU A 321 -16.09 0.44 26.49
C GLU A 321 -16.35 1.44 25.35
N ALA A 322 -15.31 1.84 24.63
CA ALA A 322 -15.39 2.74 23.51
C ALA A 322 -16.24 2.16 22.37
N ILE A 323 -16.19 0.86 22.10
CA ILE A 323 -16.90 0.25 20.97
C ILE A 323 -18.43 0.17 21.17
N VAL A 324 -18.91 0.23 22.42
CA VAL A 324 -20.34 0.13 22.73
C VAL A 324 -21.11 1.29 22.10
N GLY A 325 -22.11 0.95 21.27
CA GLY A 325 -22.92 1.93 20.55
C GLY A 325 -22.16 2.74 19.49
N ALA A 326 -20.96 2.33 19.08
CA ALA A 326 -20.26 2.94 17.96
C ALA A 326 -20.90 2.55 16.62
N ASP A 327 -20.99 3.48 15.68
CA ASP A 327 -21.45 3.20 14.32
C ASP A 327 -20.35 2.59 13.47
N VAL A 328 -19.11 3.04 13.70
CA VAL A 328 -17.94 2.69 12.91
C VAL A 328 -16.77 2.37 13.83
N PHE A 329 -16.13 1.25 13.60
CA PHE A 329 -14.83 0.90 14.17
C PHE A 329 -13.77 0.85 13.05
N ILE A 330 -12.63 1.50 13.27
CA ILE A 330 -11.49 1.50 12.36
C ILE A 330 -10.24 1.09 13.17
N GLY A 331 -9.71 -0.09 12.88
CA GLY A 331 -8.50 -0.61 13.50
C GLY A 331 -7.30 -0.56 12.56
N VAL A 332 -6.20 0.03 13.03
CA VAL A 332 -4.89 0.08 12.37
C VAL A 332 -3.76 -0.25 13.35
N SER A 333 -3.97 -1.26 14.18
CA SER A 333 -3.17 -1.56 15.36
C SER A 333 -2.66 -3.01 15.37
N ARG A 334 -2.73 -3.71 16.52
CA ARG A 334 -2.39 -5.14 16.63
C ARG A 334 -3.63 -6.01 16.43
N GLY A 335 -3.43 -7.23 15.94
CA GLY A 335 -4.50 -8.20 15.76
C GLY A 335 -5.08 -8.76 17.06
N GLY A 336 -6.29 -9.34 16.97
CA GLY A 336 -6.93 -10.10 18.05
C GLY A 336 -7.34 -9.30 19.28
N LEU A 337 -7.71 -8.02 19.10
CA LEU A 337 -8.11 -7.11 20.17
C LEU A 337 -9.61 -7.19 20.51
N LEU A 338 -10.44 -7.57 19.55
CA LEU A 338 -11.88 -7.64 19.68
C LEU A 338 -12.39 -9.06 19.44
N GLN A 339 -13.51 -9.39 20.08
CA GLN A 339 -14.23 -10.64 19.91
C GLN A 339 -15.65 -10.37 19.39
N ALA A 340 -16.37 -11.43 19.01
CA ALA A 340 -17.74 -11.34 18.50
C ALA A 340 -18.67 -10.56 19.44
N GLU A 341 -18.54 -10.77 20.75
CA GLU A 341 -19.36 -10.11 21.78
C GLU A 341 -19.08 -8.60 21.90
N ASP A 342 -17.90 -8.16 21.46
CA ASP A 342 -17.54 -6.74 21.47
C ASP A 342 -18.21 -6.02 20.29
N VAL A 343 -18.18 -6.60 19.08
CA VAL A 343 -18.82 -6.01 17.89
C VAL A 343 -20.35 -6.10 17.92
N GLN A 344 -20.92 -7.10 18.60
CA GLN A 344 -22.38 -7.19 18.83
C GLN A 344 -22.94 -6.03 19.65
N LYS A 345 -22.11 -5.35 20.44
CA LYS A 345 -22.51 -4.19 21.27
C LYS A 345 -22.45 -2.86 20.51
N MET A 346 -22.01 -2.87 19.25
CA MET A 346 -22.02 -1.69 18.38
C MET A 346 -23.46 -1.25 18.05
N ALA A 347 -23.61 -0.08 17.45
CA ALA A 347 -24.90 0.38 16.96
C ALA A 347 -25.44 -0.55 15.85
N PRO A 348 -26.78 -0.61 15.63
CA PRO A 348 -27.34 -1.30 14.47
C PRO A 348 -26.72 -0.81 13.17
N ASP A 349 -26.62 -1.70 12.18
CA ASP A 349 -25.95 -1.43 10.90
C ASP A 349 -24.52 -0.88 11.08
N SER A 350 -23.73 -1.55 11.92
CA SER A 350 -22.34 -1.20 12.23
C SER A 350 -21.40 -1.48 11.06
N ILE A 351 -20.36 -0.65 10.96
CA ILE A 351 -19.29 -0.76 9.99
C ILE A 351 -17.99 -1.07 10.74
N VAL A 352 -17.27 -2.12 10.33
CA VAL A 352 -16.00 -2.54 10.95
C VAL A 352 -14.91 -2.63 9.90
N PHE A 353 -13.90 -1.78 10.02
CA PHE A 353 -12.67 -1.85 9.22
C PHE A 353 -11.53 -2.36 10.11
N ALA A 354 -11.17 -3.63 9.98
CA ALA A 354 -10.11 -4.28 10.75
C ALA A 354 -8.89 -4.52 9.85
N MET A 355 -7.92 -3.61 9.88
CA MET A 355 -6.87 -3.50 8.86
C MET A 355 -5.48 -3.87 9.36
N ALA A 356 -5.32 -4.33 10.61
CA ALA A 356 -4.05 -4.90 11.05
C ALA A 356 -3.64 -6.09 10.17
N ASN A 357 -2.37 -6.13 9.76
CA ASN A 357 -1.79 -7.20 8.96
C ASN A 357 -0.68 -7.92 9.76
N PRO A 358 -0.52 -9.25 9.59
CA PRO A 358 -1.34 -10.15 8.79
C PRO A 358 -2.63 -10.61 9.50
N HIS A 359 -2.75 -10.35 10.81
CA HIS A 359 -3.90 -10.71 11.63
C HIS A 359 -4.71 -9.46 12.00
N PRO A 360 -5.97 -9.34 11.55
CA PRO A 360 -6.83 -8.19 11.86
C PRO A 360 -7.19 -8.09 13.34
N GLU A 361 -7.71 -6.92 13.75
CA GLU A 361 -8.17 -6.65 15.12
C GLU A 361 -9.24 -7.64 15.60
N ILE A 362 -10.04 -8.18 14.69
CA ILE A 362 -11.02 -9.25 14.91
C ILE A 362 -10.97 -10.20 13.72
N ASP A 363 -11.10 -11.50 13.97
CA ASP A 363 -11.17 -12.45 12.87
C ASP A 363 -12.41 -12.17 12.00
N PRO A 364 -12.28 -12.07 10.66
CA PRO A 364 -13.42 -11.79 9.79
C PRO A 364 -14.60 -12.75 9.98
N GLN A 365 -14.35 -14.03 10.25
CA GLN A 365 -15.41 -15.03 10.46
C GLN A 365 -16.21 -14.77 11.74
N GLN A 366 -15.58 -14.16 12.75
CA GLN A 366 -16.25 -13.76 13.98
C GLN A 366 -17.02 -12.45 13.83
N ALA A 367 -16.56 -11.54 12.97
CA ALA A 367 -17.18 -10.23 12.78
C ALA A 367 -18.37 -10.26 11.81
N LEU A 368 -18.22 -10.93 10.66
CA LEU A 368 -19.18 -10.90 9.54
C LEU A 368 -20.64 -11.22 9.94
N PRO A 369 -20.94 -12.17 10.86
CA PRO A 369 -22.31 -12.44 11.28
C PRO A 369 -22.98 -11.32 12.09
N HIS A 370 -22.20 -10.34 12.58
CA HIS A 370 -22.65 -9.35 13.57
C HIS A 370 -22.54 -7.89 13.09
N VAL A 371 -21.94 -7.66 11.92
CA VAL A 371 -21.70 -6.32 11.38
C VAL A 371 -22.28 -6.23 9.98
N ARG A 372 -22.71 -5.03 9.59
CA ARG A 372 -23.36 -4.81 8.29
C ARG A 372 -22.37 -4.66 7.16
N VAL A 373 -21.25 -3.98 7.41
CA VAL A 373 -20.16 -3.85 6.46
C VAL A 373 -18.86 -4.17 7.17
N PHE A 374 -18.10 -5.09 6.58
CA PHE A 374 -16.76 -5.45 7.05
C PHE A 374 -15.73 -5.17 5.97
N ALA A 375 -14.60 -4.59 6.36
CA ALA A 375 -13.45 -4.37 5.48
C ALA A 375 -12.15 -4.73 6.20
N THR A 376 -11.13 -5.14 5.45
CA THR A 376 -9.84 -5.54 6.02
C THR A 376 -8.69 -5.22 5.06
N GLY A 377 -7.44 -5.26 5.54
CA GLY A 377 -6.25 -5.14 4.68
C GLY A 377 -5.95 -6.40 3.86
N ARG A 378 -6.57 -7.53 4.22
CA ARG A 378 -6.33 -8.82 3.58
C ARG A 378 -7.00 -8.94 2.21
N SER A 379 -6.31 -9.58 1.26
CA SER A 379 -6.81 -9.80 -0.11
C SER A 379 -7.75 -11.00 -0.27
N ASP A 380 -7.82 -11.90 0.72
CA ASP A 380 -8.68 -13.09 0.69
C ASP A 380 -10.12 -12.82 1.15
N TYR A 381 -10.47 -11.57 1.46
CA TYR A 381 -11.80 -11.14 1.86
C TYR A 381 -12.33 -9.99 0.97
N PRO A 382 -13.67 -9.83 0.88
CA PRO A 382 -14.25 -8.66 0.25
C PRO A 382 -13.80 -7.35 0.93
N ASN A 383 -13.96 -6.24 0.22
CA ASN A 383 -13.64 -4.90 0.74
C ASN A 383 -12.20 -4.75 1.23
N GLN A 384 -11.22 -5.13 0.41
CA GLN A 384 -9.82 -4.92 0.75
C GLN A 384 -9.48 -3.42 0.76
N ILE A 385 -9.07 -2.91 1.92
CA ILE A 385 -8.54 -1.56 2.07
C ILE A 385 -7.04 -1.59 1.76
N ASN A 386 -6.65 -1.02 0.63
CA ASN A 386 -5.28 -1.10 0.13
C ASN A 386 -4.81 0.24 -0.48
N ASN A 387 -3.64 0.71 -0.03
CA ASN A 387 -3.05 1.99 -0.44
C ASN A 387 -2.68 2.04 -1.92
N VAL A 388 -2.58 0.88 -2.60
CA VAL A 388 -2.39 0.79 -4.06
C VAL A 388 -3.47 1.53 -4.85
N LEU A 389 -4.67 1.70 -4.29
CA LEU A 389 -5.72 2.52 -4.90
C LEU A 389 -5.43 4.03 -4.90
N VAL A 390 -4.41 4.47 -4.14
CA VAL A 390 -4.18 5.87 -3.82
C VAL A 390 -2.91 6.41 -4.47
N PHE A 391 -1.74 5.90 -4.08
CA PHE A 391 -0.46 6.50 -4.44
C PHE A 391 -0.23 6.63 -5.96
N PRO A 392 -0.63 5.69 -6.85
CA PRO A 392 -0.37 5.85 -8.27
C PRO A 392 -1.14 7.04 -8.85
N GLY A 393 -2.44 7.15 -8.52
CA GLY A 393 -3.30 8.22 -9.00
C GLY A 393 -2.94 9.59 -8.42
N ILE A 394 -2.63 9.66 -7.13
CA ILE A 394 -2.22 10.91 -6.47
C ILE A 394 -0.96 11.45 -7.13
N PHE A 395 0.09 10.62 -7.29
CA PHE A 395 1.33 11.08 -7.90
C PHE A 395 1.17 11.38 -9.38
N ARG A 396 0.35 10.63 -10.12
CA ARG A 396 0.05 10.96 -11.51
C ARG A 396 -0.52 12.37 -11.64
N GLY A 397 -1.51 12.70 -10.80
CA GLY A 397 -2.12 14.03 -10.77
C GLY A 397 -1.13 15.12 -10.37
N THR A 398 -0.36 14.90 -9.31
CA THR A 398 0.59 15.90 -8.79
C THR A 398 1.73 16.18 -9.77
N LEU A 399 2.26 15.16 -10.46
CA LEU A 399 3.30 15.33 -11.47
C LEU A 399 2.78 16.08 -12.70
N ASP A 400 1.57 15.75 -13.16
CA ASP A 400 0.99 16.35 -14.37
C ASP A 400 0.72 17.85 -14.22
N CYS A 401 0.21 18.27 -13.06
CA CYS A 401 0.00 19.68 -12.72
C CYS A 401 1.22 20.34 -12.05
N ARG A 402 2.30 19.58 -11.83
CA ARG A 402 3.51 20.00 -11.11
C ARG A 402 3.16 20.64 -9.77
N ALA A 403 2.32 20.00 -8.97
CA ALA A 403 1.94 20.50 -7.66
C ALA A 403 3.18 20.80 -6.81
N ARG A 404 3.08 21.77 -5.89
CA ARG A 404 4.14 22.03 -4.89
C ARG A 404 4.03 21.11 -3.68
N THR A 405 2.81 20.72 -3.33
CA THR A 405 2.49 19.92 -2.15
C THR A 405 1.24 19.07 -2.41
N ILE A 406 0.95 18.12 -1.52
CA ILE A 406 -0.30 17.34 -1.48
C ILE A 406 -1.05 17.74 -0.20
N ASN A 407 -2.01 18.65 -0.34
CA ASN A 407 -2.79 19.17 0.78
C ASN A 407 -4.06 18.34 1.07
N GLU A 408 -4.74 18.66 2.16
CA GLU A 408 -5.94 17.95 2.64
C GLU A 408 -7.09 17.95 1.61
N PRO A 409 -7.42 19.07 0.92
CA PRO A 409 -8.40 19.04 -0.16
C PRO A 409 -8.07 18.05 -1.27
N MET A 410 -6.80 17.93 -1.67
CA MET A 410 -6.37 16.93 -2.66
C MET A 410 -6.55 15.49 -2.15
N LYS A 411 -6.23 15.22 -0.88
CA LYS A 411 -6.43 13.91 -0.24
C LYS A 411 -7.92 13.54 -0.20
N LEU A 412 -8.79 14.47 0.21
CA LEU A 412 -10.24 14.25 0.21
C LEU A 412 -10.83 14.08 -1.20
N ALA A 413 -10.32 14.83 -2.18
CA ALA A 413 -10.71 14.68 -3.58
C ALA A 413 -10.34 13.29 -4.11
N ALA A 414 -9.14 12.78 -3.79
CA ALA A 414 -8.73 11.42 -4.11
C ALA A 414 -9.66 10.37 -3.47
N ALA A 415 -10.01 10.52 -2.19
CA ALA A 415 -10.91 9.59 -1.50
C ALA A 415 -12.30 9.53 -2.17
N ARG A 416 -12.87 10.70 -2.50
CA ARG A 416 -14.15 10.80 -3.22
C ARG A 416 -14.06 10.20 -4.62
N ALA A 417 -12.95 10.40 -5.32
CA ALA A 417 -12.72 9.83 -6.65
C ALA A 417 -12.70 8.30 -6.61
N ILE A 418 -11.98 7.70 -5.65
CA ILE A 418 -11.94 6.24 -5.45
C ILE A 418 -13.34 5.71 -5.13
N ALA A 419 -14.06 6.34 -4.19
CA ALA A 419 -15.41 5.94 -3.84
C ALA A 419 -16.37 5.97 -5.06
N SER A 420 -16.21 6.97 -5.94
CA SER A 420 -17.02 7.14 -7.16
C SER A 420 -16.73 6.15 -8.30
N VAL A 421 -15.73 5.27 -8.13
CA VAL A 421 -15.48 4.17 -9.07
C VAL A 421 -16.54 3.09 -8.91
N VAL A 422 -17.05 2.89 -7.69
CA VAL A 422 -18.12 1.94 -7.40
C VAL A 422 -19.47 2.62 -7.66
N TYR A 423 -20.18 2.15 -8.68
CA TYR A 423 -21.50 2.65 -9.08
C TYR A 423 -22.61 2.21 -8.11
N ASP A 424 -23.70 2.97 -8.05
CA ASP A 424 -24.79 2.71 -7.10
C ASP A 424 -25.48 1.35 -7.32
N ASN A 425 -25.43 0.78 -8.53
CA ASN A 425 -26.03 -0.51 -8.86
C ASN A 425 -25.15 -1.73 -8.52
N GLU A 426 -23.85 -1.52 -8.27
CA GLU A 426 -22.92 -2.56 -7.81
C GLU A 426 -22.56 -2.40 -6.32
N LEU A 427 -22.78 -1.21 -5.76
CA LEU A 427 -22.53 -0.90 -4.36
C LEU A 427 -23.37 -1.81 -3.45
N ASN A 428 -22.69 -2.59 -2.60
CA ASN A 428 -23.32 -3.46 -1.61
C ASN A 428 -22.36 -3.72 -0.43
N GLU A 429 -22.81 -4.48 0.57
CA GLU A 429 -22.06 -4.78 1.80
C GLU A 429 -20.69 -5.43 1.54
N GLN A 430 -20.52 -6.13 0.42
CA GLN A 430 -19.30 -6.83 0.03
C GLN A 430 -18.52 -6.09 -1.09
N TYR A 431 -19.01 -4.94 -1.54
CA TYR A 431 -18.36 -4.15 -2.59
C TYR A 431 -18.50 -2.64 -2.35
N ILE A 432 -17.75 -2.12 -1.38
CA ILE A 432 -17.68 -0.68 -1.05
C ILE A 432 -16.44 0.02 -1.61
N ILE A 433 -15.44 -0.74 -2.06
CA ILE A 433 -14.15 -0.24 -2.56
C ILE A 433 -13.82 -0.98 -3.86
N PRO A 434 -13.31 -0.28 -4.90
CA PRO A 434 -13.00 -0.94 -6.16
C PRO A 434 -11.80 -1.89 -6.01
N SER A 435 -11.70 -2.84 -6.94
CA SER A 435 -10.50 -3.67 -7.08
C SER A 435 -9.26 -2.82 -7.39
N ILE A 436 -8.09 -3.23 -6.90
CA ILE A 436 -6.79 -2.61 -7.22
C ILE A 436 -6.47 -2.61 -8.72
N PHE A 437 -7.12 -3.51 -9.48
CA PHE A 437 -6.96 -3.64 -10.93
C PHE A 437 -8.04 -2.89 -11.73
N ASN A 438 -8.92 -2.12 -11.06
CA ASN A 438 -9.89 -1.31 -11.78
C ASN A 438 -9.18 -0.13 -12.46
N GLU A 439 -9.13 -0.16 -13.80
CA GLU A 439 -8.41 0.81 -14.63
C GLU A 439 -8.90 2.25 -14.48
N GLN A 440 -10.13 2.47 -13.99
CA GLN A 440 -10.68 3.81 -13.80
C GLN A 440 -10.12 4.53 -12.58
N VAL A 441 -9.57 3.80 -11.60
CA VAL A 441 -9.13 4.37 -10.31
C VAL A 441 -8.07 5.45 -10.54
N VAL A 442 -6.98 5.11 -11.22
CA VAL A 442 -5.85 6.04 -11.44
C VAL A 442 -6.30 7.27 -12.23
N SER A 443 -7.10 7.07 -13.28
CA SER A 443 -7.62 8.18 -14.09
C SER A 443 -8.51 9.12 -13.28
N LYS A 444 -9.49 8.60 -12.53
CA LYS A 444 -10.40 9.42 -11.71
C LYS A 444 -9.66 10.15 -10.59
N VAL A 445 -8.74 9.47 -9.90
CA VAL A 445 -7.92 10.08 -8.84
C VAL A 445 -7.03 11.18 -9.42
N ARG A 446 -6.34 10.92 -10.54
CA ARG A 446 -5.54 11.93 -11.25
C ARG A 446 -6.36 13.19 -11.51
N HIS A 447 -7.55 13.04 -12.11
CA HIS A 447 -8.38 14.20 -12.45
C HIS A 447 -8.79 15.00 -11.22
N ALA A 448 -9.32 14.33 -10.19
CA ALA A 448 -9.77 14.98 -8.96
C ALA A 448 -8.62 15.69 -8.21
N VAL A 449 -7.43 15.08 -8.21
CA VAL A 449 -6.23 15.66 -7.58
C VAL A 449 -5.74 16.89 -8.33
N ILE A 450 -5.76 16.89 -9.68
CA ILE A 450 -5.40 18.07 -10.48
C ILE A 450 -6.40 19.21 -10.23
N GLU A 451 -7.69 18.91 -10.24
CA GLU A 451 -8.75 19.89 -10.03
C GLU A 451 -8.62 20.54 -8.64
N ALA A 452 -8.44 19.73 -7.59
CA ALA A 452 -8.18 20.22 -6.24
C ALA A 452 -6.88 21.05 -6.17
N ALA A 453 -5.80 20.61 -6.81
CA ALA A 453 -4.54 21.33 -6.82
C ALA A 453 -4.64 22.71 -7.48
N ILE A 454 -5.45 22.83 -8.54
CA ILE A 454 -5.75 24.11 -9.21
C ILE A 454 -6.58 25.00 -8.28
N LEU A 455 -7.66 24.47 -7.71
CA LEU A 455 -8.56 25.21 -6.81
C LEU A 455 -7.84 25.76 -5.58
N THR A 456 -6.90 25.00 -5.00
CA THR A 456 -6.11 25.44 -3.85
C THR A 456 -4.86 26.22 -4.22
N GLY A 457 -4.61 26.47 -5.51
CA GLY A 457 -3.48 27.28 -5.99
C GLY A 457 -2.08 26.63 -5.84
N VAL A 458 -2.01 25.31 -5.63
CA VAL A 458 -0.73 24.59 -5.47
C VAL A 458 -0.19 24.02 -6.78
N ALA A 459 -1.02 23.95 -7.83
CA ALA A 459 -0.61 23.56 -9.18
C ALA A 459 0.30 24.63 -9.83
N ARG A 460 1.44 24.21 -10.40
CA ARG A 460 2.35 25.10 -11.16
C ARG A 460 2.11 25.05 -12.68
N ARG A 461 1.27 24.14 -13.13
CA ARG A 461 0.92 23.93 -14.53
C ARG A 461 -0.53 23.45 -14.62
N ILE A 462 -1.28 23.99 -15.58
CA ILE A 462 -2.58 23.46 -15.98
C ILE A 462 -2.36 22.50 -17.16
N PRO A 463 -2.63 21.18 -16.99
CA PRO A 463 -2.56 20.20 -18.05
C PRO A 463 -3.51 20.54 -19.23
N PRO A 464 -3.19 20.15 -20.48
CA PRO A 464 -4.00 20.53 -21.64
C PRO A 464 -5.47 20.12 -21.58
N ASP A 465 -5.78 19.01 -20.92
CA ASP A 465 -7.11 18.46 -20.67
C ASP A 465 -7.92 19.23 -19.61
N PHE A 466 -7.31 20.23 -18.96
CA PHE A 466 -7.94 21.12 -17.97
C PHE A 466 -7.97 22.59 -18.42
N ARG A 467 -7.72 22.87 -19.71
CA ARG A 467 -7.64 24.23 -20.26
C ARG A 467 -8.94 24.70 -20.88
#